data_AF-A0A7W0GQ51-F1
#
_entry.id   AF-A0A7W0GQ51-F1
#
_cell.length_a   1.000
_cell.length_b   1.000
_cell.length_c   1.000
_cell.angle_alpha   90.00
_cell.angle_beta   90.00
_cell.angle_gamma   90.00
#
_symmetry.space_group_name_H-M   'P 1'
#
loop_
_entity.id
_entity.type
_entity.pdbx_description
1 polymer ?
#
loop_
_entity_poly.entity_id
_entity_poly.type
_entity_poly.pdbx_seq_one_letter_code
_entity_poly.pdbx_strand_id
1 'polypeptide(L)'
;MSVAVVEKVEAQGGYVAAQQKGWIRREVERSAARWRELVNSGERRIVGQNCYVREEGPEPEIFEISPDVEQIAIERIRELRATRDSARFKRAMSDFEVAAKSFANRKVSELGDDNLMLAAIEAARADATTGEMMGVLKSALTWGPPY
;
A
#
# COMPACT_ATOMS: atom_id res chain seq x y z
N MET A 1 -22.02 5.77 5.25
CA MET A 1 -21.98 4.44 4.58
C MET A 1 -23.34 3.81 4.77
N SER A 2 -24.08 3.49 3.70
CA SER A 2 -25.44 2.97 3.88
C SER A 2 -25.41 1.54 4.43
N VAL A 3 -26.25 1.28 5.43
CA VAL A 3 -26.43 -0.04 6.07
C VAL A 3 -26.66 -1.14 5.01
N ALA A 4 -27.34 -0.82 3.92
CA ALA A 4 -27.58 -1.72 2.79
C ALA A 4 -26.32 -2.24 2.06
N VAL A 5 -25.20 -1.50 2.07
CA VAL A 5 -23.94 -2.01 1.48
C VAL A 5 -23.28 -3.00 2.44
N VAL A 6 -23.35 -2.73 3.74
CA VAL A 6 -22.83 -3.65 4.77
C VAL A 6 -23.56 -4.98 4.69
N GLU A 7 -24.89 -4.98 4.62
CA GLU A 7 -25.70 -6.21 4.47
C GLU A 7 -25.31 -7.03 3.23
N LYS A 8 -25.03 -6.36 2.10
CA LYS A 8 -24.56 -7.04 0.88
C LYS A 8 -23.20 -7.69 1.07
N VAL A 9 -22.28 -7.02 1.78
CA VAL A 9 -20.97 -7.58 2.11
C VAL A 9 -21.09 -8.78 3.05
N GLU A 10 -21.93 -8.68 4.08
CA GLU A 10 -22.22 -9.78 4.99
C GLU A 10 -22.81 -10.98 4.23
N ALA A 11 -23.75 -10.75 3.30
CA ALA A 11 -24.30 -11.79 2.42
C ALA A 11 -23.27 -12.44 1.49
N GLN A 12 -22.14 -11.78 1.20
CA GLN A 12 -21.02 -12.37 0.45
C GLN A 12 -20.10 -13.24 1.33
N GLY A 13 -20.34 -13.31 2.64
CA GLY A 13 -19.48 -13.98 3.63
C GLY A 13 -18.48 -13.04 4.31
N GLY A 14 -18.80 -11.75 4.40
CA GLY A 14 -17.93 -10.71 4.97
C GLY A 14 -16.95 -10.11 3.96
N TYR A 15 -16.20 -9.09 4.42
CA TYR A 15 -15.35 -8.27 3.54
C TYR A 15 -14.29 -9.07 2.77
N VAL A 16 -13.58 -9.98 3.46
CA VAL A 16 -12.50 -10.77 2.84
C VAL A 16 -13.05 -11.66 1.72
N ALA A 17 -14.18 -12.34 1.95
CA ALA A 17 -14.81 -13.18 0.94
C ALA A 17 -15.36 -12.33 -0.24
N ALA A 18 -15.97 -11.17 0.06
CA ALA A 18 -16.43 -10.24 -0.96
C ALA A 18 -15.28 -9.71 -1.84
N GLN A 19 -14.12 -9.45 -1.24
CA GLN A 19 -12.92 -9.00 -1.93
C GLN A 19 -12.34 -10.11 -2.81
N GLN A 20 -12.17 -11.34 -2.29
CA GLN A 20 -11.65 -12.49 -3.05
C GLN A 20 -12.55 -12.87 -4.25
N LYS A 21 -13.87 -12.73 -4.10
CA LYS A 21 -14.84 -12.92 -5.21
C LYS A 21 -14.84 -11.76 -6.21
N GLY A 22 -14.03 -10.72 -5.99
CA GLY A 22 -13.96 -9.50 -6.80
C GLY A 22 -15.21 -8.62 -6.77
N TRP A 23 -16.12 -8.84 -5.81
CA TRP A 23 -17.40 -8.13 -5.76
C TRP A 23 -17.20 -6.63 -5.46
N ILE A 24 -16.34 -6.32 -4.49
CA ILE A 24 -16.00 -4.95 -4.10
C ILE A 24 -15.44 -4.19 -5.30
N ARG A 25 -14.46 -4.79 -5.98
CA ARG A 25 -13.84 -4.21 -7.18
C ARG A 25 -14.87 -3.91 -8.27
N ARG A 26 -15.74 -4.87 -8.60
CA ARG A 26 -16.80 -4.67 -9.60
C ARG A 26 -17.77 -3.55 -9.22
N GLU A 27 -18.12 -3.41 -7.94
CA GLU A 27 -19.04 -2.34 -7.52
C GLU A 27 -18.39 -0.96 -7.62
N VAL A 28 -17.10 -0.85 -7.29
CA VAL A 28 -16.33 0.39 -7.50
C VAL A 28 -16.22 0.73 -8.98
N GLU A 29 -15.85 -0.25 -9.83
CA GLU A 29 -15.75 -0.06 -11.28
C GLU A 29 -17.09 0.34 -11.90
N ARG A 30 -18.18 -0.31 -11.49
CA ARG A 30 -19.54 0.04 -11.94
C ARG A 30 -19.93 1.46 -11.52
N SER A 31 -19.60 1.85 -10.29
CA SER A 31 -19.87 3.20 -9.80
C SER A 31 -19.08 4.25 -10.58
N ALA A 32 -17.80 4.00 -10.83
CA ALA A 32 -16.94 4.87 -11.63
C ALA A 32 -17.42 4.98 -13.08
N ALA A 33 -17.83 3.87 -13.69
CA ALA A 33 -18.37 3.84 -15.05
C ALA A 33 -19.66 4.67 -15.15
N ARG A 34 -20.61 4.48 -14.22
CA ARG A 34 -21.84 5.31 -14.16
C ARG A 34 -21.52 6.78 -14.00
N TRP A 35 -20.60 7.12 -13.10
CA TRP A 35 -20.20 8.51 -12.90
C TRP A 35 -19.61 9.12 -14.18
N ARG A 36 -18.76 8.37 -14.88
CA ARG A 36 -18.15 8.79 -16.15
C ARG A 36 -19.20 8.96 -17.25
N GLU A 37 -20.16 8.05 -17.36
CA GLU A 37 -21.30 8.16 -18.28
C GLU A 37 -22.06 9.46 -18.06
N LEU A 38 -22.42 9.76 -16.80
CA LEU A 38 -23.16 10.97 -16.44
C LEU A 38 -22.38 12.26 -16.74
N VAL A 39 -21.06 12.24 -16.56
CA VAL A 39 -20.21 13.39 -16.91
C VAL A 39 -20.11 13.54 -18.43
N ASN A 40 -19.91 12.46 -19.16
CA ASN A 40 -19.78 12.49 -20.62
C ASN A 40 -21.10 12.85 -21.32
N SER A 41 -22.24 12.42 -20.79
CA SER A 41 -23.56 12.77 -21.30
C SER A 41 -23.97 14.21 -20.99
N GLY A 42 -23.24 14.88 -20.09
CA GLY A 42 -23.56 16.22 -19.61
C GLY A 42 -24.69 16.27 -18.56
N GLU A 43 -25.29 15.13 -18.22
CA GLU A 43 -26.31 15.02 -17.15
C GLU A 43 -25.73 15.48 -15.81
N ARG A 44 -24.47 15.11 -15.55
CA ARG A 44 -23.67 15.66 -14.45
C ARG A 44 -22.78 16.79 -14.97
N ARG A 45 -23.16 18.01 -14.63
CA ARG A 45 -22.41 19.24 -14.98
C ARG A 45 -21.17 19.43 -14.11
N ILE A 46 -20.02 19.60 -14.75
CA ILE A 46 -18.72 19.95 -14.18
C ILE A 46 -18.24 21.24 -14.85
N VAL A 47 -18.30 22.33 -14.09
CA VAL A 47 -17.95 23.68 -14.54
C VAL A 47 -16.47 23.73 -14.94
N GLY A 48 -16.18 24.27 -16.11
CA GLY A 48 -14.83 24.34 -16.66
C GLY A 48 -14.35 23.05 -17.34
N GLN A 49 -15.13 21.97 -17.31
CA GLN A 49 -14.82 20.72 -18.01
C GLN A 49 -15.84 20.39 -19.11
N ASN A 50 -17.10 20.15 -18.75
CA ASN A 50 -18.17 19.81 -19.71
C ASN A 50 -19.26 20.89 -19.83
N CYS A 51 -19.22 21.92 -18.98
CA CYS A 51 -20.10 23.08 -19.07
C CYS A 51 -19.37 24.36 -18.68
N TYR A 52 -19.78 25.49 -19.27
CA TYR A 52 -19.18 26.81 -19.04
C TYR A 52 -17.64 26.80 -19.18
N VAL A 53 -17.13 26.06 -20.18
CA VAL A 53 -15.70 25.96 -20.48
C VAL A 53 -15.21 27.31 -21.01
N ARG A 54 -14.08 27.79 -20.48
CA ARG A 54 -13.39 28.99 -20.97
C ARG A 54 -12.13 28.57 -21.71
N GLU A 55 -11.63 29.43 -22.59
CA GLU A 55 -10.30 29.24 -23.19
C GLU A 55 -9.25 29.13 -22.08
N GLU A 56 -8.35 28.16 -22.22
CA GLU A 56 -7.34 27.86 -21.21
C GLU A 56 -6.42 29.06 -21.00
N GLY A 57 -6.15 29.36 -19.72
CA GLY A 57 -5.09 30.28 -19.33
C GLY A 57 -3.71 29.64 -19.57
N PRO A 58 -2.62 30.36 -19.23
CA PRO A 58 -1.28 29.76 -19.31
C PRO A 58 -1.23 28.46 -18.51
N GLU A 59 -0.59 27.43 -19.09
CA GLU A 59 -0.39 26.17 -18.41
C GLU A 59 0.35 26.40 -17.08
N PRO A 60 -0.10 25.78 -15.98
CA PRO A 60 0.62 25.89 -14.72
C PRO A 60 1.98 25.21 -14.85
N GLU A 61 2.98 25.79 -14.20
CA GLU A 61 4.27 25.11 -14.05
C GLU A 61 4.06 23.80 -13.27
N ILE A 62 4.35 22.68 -13.93
CA ILE A 62 4.22 21.35 -13.33
C ILE A 62 5.55 21.01 -12.66
N PHE A 63 5.48 20.52 -11.42
CA PHE A 63 6.66 20.01 -10.73
C PHE A 63 7.21 18.77 -11.45
N GLU A 64 8.46 18.86 -11.88
CA GLU A 64 9.21 17.74 -12.46
C GLU A 64 10.18 17.13 -11.43
N ILE A 65 10.19 15.80 -11.35
CA ILE A 65 11.12 15.08 -10.48
C ILE A 65 12.48 15.04 -11.17
N SER A 66 13.52 15.49 -10.47
CA SER A 66 14.90 15.42 -10.99
C SER A 66 15.32 13.96 -11.27
N PRO A 67 15.99 13.69 -12.41
CA PRO A 67 16.52 12.36 -12.72
C PRO A 67 17.59 11.89 -11.72
N ASP A 68 18.24 12.81 -11.00
CA ASP A 68 19.33 12.50 -10.07
C ASP A 68 18.84 11.85 -8.76
N VAL A 69 17.54 11.90 -8.48
CA VAL A 69 16.94 11.37 -7.24
C VAL A 69 17.27 9.87 -7.06
N GLU A 70 17.27 9.11 -8.16
CA GLU A 70 17.64 7.69 -8.12
C GLU A 70 19.10 7.50 -7.72
N GLN A 71 20.01 8.23 -8.36
CA GLN A 71 21.44 8.12 -8.07
C GLN A 71 21.76 8.50 -6.61
N ILE A 72 21.12 9.57 -6.10
CA ILE A 72 21.25 10.00 -4.71
C ILE A 72 20.76 8.91 -3.74
N ALA A 73 19.63 8.26 -4.04
CA ALA A 73 19.09 7.20 -3.20
C ALA A 73 20.01 5.96 -3.19
N ILE A 74 20.55 5.57 -4.35
CA ILE A 74 21.50 4.46 -4.48
C ILE A 74 22.74 4.72 -3.63
N GLU A 75 23.32 5.92 -3.71
CA GLU A 75 24.54 6.24 -2.99
C GLU A 75 24.33 6.21 -1.48
N ARG A 76 23.24 6.82 -0.98
CA ARG A 76 22.87 6.75 0.44
C ARG A 76 22.72 5.32 0.96
N ILE A 77 22.13 4.43 0.17
CA ILE A 77 21.99 3.01 0.55
C ILE A 77 23.36 2.32 0.58
N ARG A 78 24.25 2.63 -0.36
CA ARG A 78 25.62 2.07 -0.38
C ARG A 78 26.40 2.51 0.84
N GLU A 79 26.38 3.80 1.14
CA GLU A 79 27.04 4.39 2.32
C GLU A 79 26.49 3.78 3.61
N LEU A 80 25.17 3.69 3.76
CA LEU A 80 24.52 3.07 4.92
C LEU A 80 24.99 1.62 5.12
N ARG A 81 25.00 0.82 4.04
CA ARG A 81 25.43 -0.58 4.10
C ARG A 81 26.92 -0.74 4.42
N ALA A 82 27.75 0.21 3.98
CA ALA A 82 29.18 0.21 4.24
C ALA A 82 29.53 0.61 5.68
N THR A 83 28.72 1.49 6.29
CA THR A 83 29.01 2.09 7.61
C THR A 83 28.27 1.44 8.77
N ARG A 84 27.18 0.71 8.51
CA ARG A 84 26.39 0.06 9.58
C ARG A 84 27.17 -1.02 10.33
N ASP A 85 26.81 -1.20 11.60
CA ASP A 85 27.26 -2.34 12.40
C ASP A 85 26.67 -3.64 11.81
N SER A 86 27.51 -4.36 11.08
CA SER A 86 27.13 -5.60 10.39
C SER A 86 26.70 -6.72 11.34
N ALA A 87 27.25 -6.78 12.55
CA ALA A 87 26.89 -7.82 13.53
C ALA A 87 25.53 -7.53 14.16
N ARG A 88 25.30 -6.27 14.55
CA ARG A 88 24.02 -5.80 15.08
C ARG A 88 22.91 -5.94 14.04
N PHE A 89 23.17 -5.52 12.79
CA PHE A 89 22.23 -5.67 11.69
C PHE A 89 21.81 -7.13 11.48
N LYS A 90 22.77 -8.05 11.37
CA LYS A 90 22.48 -9.48 11.15
C LYS A 90 21.63 -10.07 12.27
N ARG A 91 21.94 -9.71 13.52
CA ARG A 91 21.15 -10.17 14.68
C ARG A 91 19.72 -9.63 14.62
N ALA A 92 19.55 -8.31 14.47
CA ALA A 92 18.24 -7.68 14.43
C ALA A 92 17.37 -8.20 13.27
N MET A 93 17.96 -8.42 12.09
CA MET A 93 17.25 -9.00 10.95
C MET A 93 16.87 -10.47 11.16
N SER A 94 17.71 -11.25 11.83
CA SER A 94 17.37 -12.63 12.22
C SER A 94 16.19 -12.66 13.20
N ASP A 95 16.21 -11.80 14.21
CA ASP A 95 15.12 -11.70 15.19
C ASP A 95 13.82 -11.24 14.52
N PHE A 96 13.92 -10.29 13.58
CA PHE A 96 12.79 -9.84 12.78
C PHE A 96 12.23 -10.93 11.87
N GLU A 97 13.08 -11.78 11.28
CA GLU A 97 12.63 -12.91 10.48
C GLU A 97 11.88 -13.95 11.32
N VAL A 98 12.37 -14.26 12.51
CA VAL A 98 11.68 -15.16 13.46
C VAL A 98 10.34 -14.57 13.87
N ALA A 99 10.30 -13.27 14.19
CA ALA A 99 9.07 -12.55 14.53
C ALA A 99 8.04 -12.61 13.39
N ALA A 100 8.47 -12.34 12.15
CA ALA A 100 7.61 -12.36 10.97
C ALA A 100 7.04 -13.76 10.70
N LYS A 101 7.85 -14.81 10.82
CA LYS A 101 7.40 -16.20 10.68
C LYS A 101 6.43 -16.61 11.78
N SER A 102 6.67 -16.19 13.03
CA SER A 102 5.74 -16.43 14.13
C SER A 102 4.40 -15.75 13.87
N PHE A 103 4.42 -14.48 13.47
CA PHE A 103 3.24 -13.70 13.15
C PHE A 103 2.42 -14.32 12.01
N ALA A 104 3.07 -14.79 10.94
CA ALA A 104 2.42 -15.37 9.76
C ALA A 104 1.52 -16.57 10.08
N ASN A 105 1.80 -17.30 11.15
CA ASN A 105 1.06 -18.50 11.54
C ASN A 105 -0.06 -18.22 12.56
N ARG A 106 -0.26 -16.96 12.97
CA ARG A 106 -1.23 -16.60 14.01
C ARG A 106 -2.65 -16.47 13.44
N LYS A 107 -3.62 -16.77 14.30
CA LYS A 107 -5.03 -16.45 14.03
C LYS A 107 -5.30 -14.99 14.37
N VAL A 108 -6.30 -14.40 13.71
CA VAL A 108 -6.74 -13.03 14.00
C VAL A 108 -7.09 -12.82 15.49
N SER A 109 -7.63 -13.85 16.14
CA SER A 109 -7.95 -13.82 17.58
C SER A 109 -6.73 -13.77 18.52
N GLU A 110 -5.52 -13.98 17.99
CA GLU A 110 -4.26 -14.05 18.74
C GLU A 110 -3.35 -12.83 18.46
N LEU A 111 -3.87 -11.83 17.74
CA LEU A 111 -3.17 -10.58 17.45
C LEU A 111 -3.11 -9.68 18.69
N GLY A 112 -1.99 -8.97 18.86
CA GLY A 112 -1.76 -8.02 19.97
C GLY A 112 -0.80 -8.50 21.05
N ASP A 113 -0.41 -9.77 21.03
CA ASP A 113 0.65 -10.35 21.88
C ASP A 113 1.79 -10.93 21.02
N ASP A 114 2.15 -10.20 19.96
CA ASP A 114 3.26 -10.53 19.07
C ASP A 114 4.41 -9.52 19.21
N ASN A 115 5.60 -9.91 18.76
CA ASN A 115 6.78 -9.05 18.83
C ASN A 115 7.15 -8.44 17.46
N LEU A 116 6.29 -8.54 16.43
CA LEU A 116 6.66 -8.17 15.07
C LEU A 116 7.06 -6.70 14.98
N MET A 117 6.26 -5.83 15.60
CA MET A 117 6.54 -4.40 15.62
C MET A 117 7.81 -4.05 16.42
N LEU A 118 8.04 -4.72 17.55
CA LEU A 118 9.25 -4.51 18.35
C LEU A 118 10.51 -4.93 17.58
N ALA A 119 10.47 -6.10 16.93
CA ALA A 119 11.57 -6.58 16.11
C ALA A 119 11.79 -5.70 14.85
N ALA A 120 10.72 -5.15 14.27
CA ALA A 120 10.83 -4.20 13.16
C ALA A 120 11.56 -2.91 13.58
N ILE A 121 11.24 -2.38 14.77
CA ILE A 121 11.91 -1.19 15.33
C ILE A 121 13.39 -1.49 15.56
N GLU A 122 13.74 -2.65 16.11
CA GLU A 122 15.14 -3.03 16.31
C GLU A 122 15.91 -3.24 15.00
N ALA A 123 15.27 -3.81 13.96
CA ALA A 123 15.85 -3.89 12.63
C ALA A 123 16.12 -2.49 12.05
N ALA A 124 15.17 -1.57 12.14
CA ALA A 124 15.34 -0.19 11.68
C ALA A 124 16.44 0.54 12.46
N ARG A 125 16.52 0.36 13.79
CA ARG A 125 17.59 0.92 14.64
C ARG A 125 18.97 0.32 14.35
N ALA A 126 19.02 -0.83 13.70
CA ALA A 126 20.23 -1.50 13.23
C ALA A 126 20.52 -1.21 11.75
N ASP A 127 19.98 -0.11 11.20
CA ASP A 127 20.20 0.36 9.84
C ASP A 127 19.78 -0.66 8.76
N ALA A 128 18.69 -1.40 9.03
CA ALA A 128 18.00 -2.15 8.01
C ALA A 128 17.22 -1.21 7.09
N THR A 129 17.36 -1.42 5.79
CA THR A 129 16.59 -0.68 4.80
C THR A 129 15.16 -1.21 4.71
N THR A 130 14.23 -0.36 4.27
CA THR A 130 12.84 -0.78 3.98
C THR A 130 12.79 -1.95 3.01
N GLY A 131 13.67 -1.98 2.00
CA GLY A 131 13.74 -3.09 1.04
C GLY A 131 14.14 -4.43 1.69
N GLU A 132 15.13 -4.42 2.59
CA GLU A 132 15.56 -5.62 3.33
C GLU A 132 14.45 -6.14 4.25
N MET A 133 13.79 -5.25 5.01
CA MET A 133 12.67 -5.61 5.88
C MET A 133 11.46 -6.13 5.08
N MET A 134 11.12 -5.48 3.96
CA MET A 134 10.05 -5.93 3.07
C MET A 134 10.37 -7.28 2.44
N GLY A 135 11.65 -7.60 2.17
CA GLY A 135 12.07 -8.91 1.72
C GLY A 135 11.69 -10.02 2.70
N VAL A 136 11.94 -9.80 4.00
CA VAL A 136 11.54 -10.72 5.07
C VAL A 136 10.03 -10.88 5.13
N LEU A 137 9.29 -9.76 5.17
CA LEU A 137 7.83 -9.80 5.27
C LEU A 137 7.17 -10.49 4.08
N LYS A 138 7.64 -10.23 2.85
CA LYS A 138 7.15 -10.91 1.64
C LYS A 138 7.37 -12.41 1.72
N SER A 139 8.55 -12.84 2.18
CA SER A 139 8.86 -14.26 2.32
C SER A 139 8.03 -14.95 3.40
N ALA A 140 7.77 -14.28 4.53
CA ALA A 140 7.03 -14.87 5.65
C ALA A 140 5.51 -14.85 5.44
N LEU A 141 4.97 -13.75 4.91
CA LEU A 141 3.52 -13.50 4.79
C LEU A 141 2.96 -13.88 3.42
N THR A 142 3.78 -14.49 2.56
CA THR A 142 3.41 -14.93 1.20
C THR A 142 2.64 -13.85 0.43
N TRP A 143 3.16 -12.62 0.46
CA TRP A 143 2.50 -11.48 -0.17
C TRP A 143 2.53 -11.63 -1.70
N GLY A 144 1.39 -12.00 -2.27
CA GLY A 144 1.10 -11.99 -3.70
C GLY A 144 -0.02 -11.01 -4.01
N PRO A 145 -0.18 -10.61 -5.29
CA PRO A 145 -1.36 -9.85 -5.68
C PRO A 145 -2.63 -10.61 -5.26
N PRO A 146 -3.66 -9.94 -4.73
CA PRO A 146 -4.92 -10.56 -4.34
C PRO A 146 -5.78 -10.98 -5.54
N TYR A 147 -5.17 -11.14 -6.73
CA TYR A 147 -5.80 -11.46 -8.00
C TYR A 147 -5.11 -12.64 -8.68
#